data_AF-A0A067MFD3-F1
#
_entry.id   AF-A0A067MFD3-F1
#
_cell.length_a   1.000
_cell.length_b   1.000
_cell.length_c   1.000
_cell.angle_alpha   90.00
_cell.angle_beta   90.00
_cell.angle_gamma   90.00
#
_symmetry.space_group_name_H-M   'P 1'
#
loop_
_entity.id
_entity.type
_entity.pdbx_description
1 polymer ?
#
loop_
_entity_poly.entity_id
_entity_poly.type
_entity_poly.pdbx_seq_one_letter_code
_entity_poly.pdbx_strand_id
1 'polypeptide(L)'
;MPLWALSLHFVQRVMGWFCEKVPGISKPQLPSTTPQPSVEDNTATMQSCEDARRNDRTPPAQLSEAATVDDDSAHTGHLVGKSQSNIEFTPLTIPHALPDIPPRPEFTPFTVPRVCAPAPYDHLDFWTYPERHGWIVHSAGRACHILCPPGYCRVLKEAGAKRESRPAIFSRADGSPVRASDKVAFLQAWLFFGLLEKVSTLCGLEIDVDKEFLVENGESVSTARLNGLSERWFDALRHTSRLGETALMEQILALGRHARLILAEEHIDGAVKKQFGYTYSECRILQSLDIVVRVIGLHLLSHVNLEGFDAAPGEGWGKQRITTSLLNPIPLKGEGIAQLERFAEEELEERGWCPSEIYQLPAVGMEPFAALLERPKMRDHANCGEKICAAYQTDEATYKTVHVYSDCECGFVAVKTDELVDALAADKIPKVIVSEQLELRVVTDDDSPYVAMSHVSSMRSPNANSSAYAPT
;
A
#
# COMPACT_ATOMS: atom_id res chain seq x y z
N MET A 1 -13.19 10.27 -3.55
CA MET A 1 -12.58 8.97 -3.19
C MET A 1 -11.13 8.95 -3.66
N PRO A 2 -10.15 8.45 -2.89
CA PRO A 2 -8.77 8.33 -3.35
C PRO A 2 -8.52 7.01 -4.11
N LEU A 3 -7.82 7.09 -5.25
CA LEU A 3 -7.84 6.08 -6.32
C LEU A 3 -7.12 4.74 -6.03
N TRP A 4 -6.30 4.64 -4.98
CA TRP A 4 -5.43 3.47 -4.72
C TRP A 4 -6.18 2.13 -4.54
N ALA A 5 -7.43 2.15 -4.05
CA ALA A 5 -8.23 0.94 -3.90
C ALA A 5 -8.73 0.34 -5.24
N LEU A 6 -8.77 1.14 -6.32
CA LEU A 6 -9.27 0.68 -7.62
C LEU A 6 -8.19 -0.06 -8.44
N SER A 7 -6.91 0.31 -8.29
CA SER A 7 -5.81 -0.32 -9.03
C SER A 7 -5.64 -1.81 -8.71
N LEU A 8 -6.00 -2.26 -7.50
CA LEU A 8 -5.94 -3.69 -7.12
C LEU A 8 -6.92 -4.56 -7.92
N HIS A 9 -8.10 -4.05 -8.29
CA HIS A 9 -9.11 -4.82 -9.03
C HIS A 9 -8.75 -5.09 -10.49
N PHE A 10 -7.88 -4.27 -11.11
CA PHE A 10 -7.61 -4.37 -12.55
C PHE A 10 -6.83 -5.64 -12.91
N VAL A 11 -5.80 -5.99 -12.12
CA VAL A 11 -4.95 -7.17 -12.34
C VAL A 11 -5.73 -8.48 -12.20
N GLN A 12 -6.81 -8.47 -11.42
CA GLN A 12 -7.59 -9.65 -11.03
C GLN A 12 -8.32 -10.32 -12.22
N ARG A 13 -8.51 -9.63 -13.34
CA ARG A 13 -9.27 -10.14 -14.52
C ARG A 13 -8.43 -10.85 -15.59
N VAL A 14 -7.12 -10.62 -15.68
CA VAL A 14 -6.32 -11.06 -16.84
C VAL A 14 -5.81 -12.51 -16.71
N MET A 15 -5.47 -12.95 -15.50
CA MET A 15 -4.83 -14.26 -15.27
C MET A 15 -5.81 -15.42 -15.06
N GLY A 16 -7.08 -15.15 -14.75
CA GLY A 16 -8.02 -16.16 -14.22
C GLY A 16 -8.75 -17.04 -15.24
N TRP A 17 -8.50 -16.89 -16.55
CA TRP A 17 -9.37 -17.50 -17.59
C TRP A 17 -8.75 -18.67 -18.35
N PHE A 18 -7.48 -19.02 -18.10
CA PHE A 18 -6.72 -20.00 -18.90
C PHE A 18 -6.52 -21.38 -18.23
N CYS A 19 -7.48 -21.84 -17.44
CA CYS A 19 -7.54 -23.23 -16.98
C CYS A 19 -8.95 -23.67 -16.55
N GLU A 20 -9.75 -24.21 -17.48
CA GLU A 20 -10.65 -25.38 -17.24
C GLU A 20 -11.47 -25.76 -18.48
N LYS A 21 -11.25 -26.98 -19.02
CA LYS A 21 -12.28 -27.98 -19.41
C LYS A 21 -11.70 -29.10 -20.28
N VAL A 22 -11.35 -30.23 -19.65
CA VAL A 22 -11.38 -31.56 -20.27
C VAL A 22 -11.98 -32.53 -19.24
N PRO A 23 -13.20 -33.05 -19.43
CA PRO A 23 -13.83 -33.93 -18.46
C PRO A 23 -13.50 -35.41 -18.73
N GLY A 24 -13.03 -36.12 -17.69
CA GLY A 24 -13.07 -37.59 -17.64
C GLY A 24 -11.79 -38.28 -17.22
N ILE A 25 -11.74 -38.70 -15.95
CA ILE A 25 -11.18 -39.97 -15.44
C ILE A 25 -11.66 -40.14 -13.99
N SER A 26 -11.88 -41.39 -13.56
CA SER A 26 -12.55 -41.73 -12.30
C SER A 26 -11.63 -41.74 -11.07
N LYS A 27 -12.16 -41.37 -9.90
CA LYS A 27 -11.48 -41.48 -8.60
C LYS A 27 -11.63 -42.89 -7.99
N PRO A 28 -10.55 -43.51 -7.47
CA PRO A 28 -10.62 -44.53 -6.42
C PRO A 28 -10.84 -43.91 -5.03
N GLN A 29 -11.11 -44.73 -4.02
CA GLN A 29 -11.38 -44.29 -2.64
C GLN A 29 -10.17 -44.42 -1.68
N LEU A 30 -10.22 -43.57 -0.65
CA LEU A 30 -9.69 -43.70 0.73
C LEU A 30 -9.14 -45.08 1.18
N PRO A 31 -8.12 -45.09 2.06
CA PRO A 31 -8.46 -45.16 3.49
C PRO A 31 -7.79 -44.11 4.40
N SER A 32 -8.35 -43.96 5.60
CA SER A 32 -7.92 -43.08 6.68
C SER A 32 -7.15 -43.80 7.79
N THR A 33 -6.20 -43.14 8.44
CA THR A 33 -5.72 -43.51 9.80
C THR A 33 -5.26 -42.28 10.58
N THR A 34 -5.95 -41.96 11.68
CA THR A 34 -5.41 -41.17 12.81
C THR A 34 -4.60 -42.11 13.73
N PRO A 35 -3.65 -41.59 14.54
CA PRO A 35 -3.99 -41.54 15.98
C PRO A 35 -3.41 -40.35 16.77
N GLN A 36 -3.93 -40.21 17.99
CA GLN A 36 -3.52 -39.37 19.13
C GLN A 36 -3.80 -40.22 20.40
N PRO A 37 -3.46 -39.81 21.65
CA PRO A 37 -2.50 -38.78 22.11
C PRO A 37 -1.58 -39.26 23.27
N SER A 38 -0.68 -38.37 23.72
CA SER A 38 -0.22 -38.21 25.11
C SER A 38 0.27 -36.75 25.26
N VAL A 39 -0.03 -35.93 26.26
CA VAL A 39 -0.40 -36.11 27.69
C VAL A 39 0.79 -36.51 28.57
N GLU A 40 1.44 -35.51 29.16
CA GLU A 40 1.96 -35.56 30.53
C GLU A 40 2.05 -34.12 31.09
N ASP A 41 1.74 -33.95 32.38
CA ASP A 41 1.75 -32.65 33.08
C ASP A 41 3.17 -32.26 33.56
N ASN A 42 3.38 -30.97 33.86
CA ASN A 42 3.95 -30.60 35.16
C ASN A 42 3.66 -29.13 35.52
N THR A 43 3.81 -28.78 36.80
CA THR A 43 3.18 -27.59 37.41
C THR A 43 4.15 -26.70 38.21
N ALA A 44 3.67 -25.48 38.50
CA ALA A 44 3.77 -24.75 39.77
C ALA A 44 4.74 -23.55 39.96
N THR A 45 4.10 -22.39 40.22
CA THR A 45 4.37 -21.39 41.30
C THR A 45 5.56 -20.39 41.30
N MET A 46 5.18 -19.10 41.34
CA MET A 46 5.61 -18.03 42.31
C MET A 46 7.07 -17.49 42.29
N GLN A 47 7.40 -16.26 42.74
CA GLN A 47 6.59 -15.18 43.34
C GLN A 47 7.14 -13.75 43.07
N SER A 48 6.28 -12.77 43.36
CA SER A 48 6.45 -11.31 43.62
C SER A 48 7.84 -10.70 43.90
N CYS A 49 7.98 -9.42 43.52
CA CYS A 49 8.46 -8.35 44.42
C CYS A 49 7.81 -7.00 44.06
N GLU A 50 7.80 -6.04 45.00
CA GLU A 50 6.99 -4.81 44.97
C GLU A 50 7.83 -3.50 45.06
N ASP A 51 7.16 -2.36 44.84
CA ASP A 51 7.55 -0.99 45.26
C ASP A 51 8.77 -0.32 44.56
N ALA A 52 8.86 1.02 44.39
CA ALA A 52 8.22 2.09 45.18
C ALA A 52 8.11 3.48 44.48
N ARG A 53 7.09 4.26 44.89
CA ARG A 53 7.07 5.76 45.13
C ARG A 53 7.25 6.73 43.94
N ARG A 54 6.29 7.67 43.72
CA ARG A 54 6.18 9.07 44.25
C ARG A 54 7.43 9.94 43.95
N ASN A 55 7.38 11.18 43.45
CA ASN A 55 6.44 12.33 43.62
C ASN A 55 6.76 13.39 42.49
N ASP A 56 6.21 14.61 42.25
CA ASP A 56 5.23 15.57 42.82
C ASP A 56 4.94 16.72 41.76
N ARG A 57 3.97 17.63 42.01
CA ARG A 57 3.80 19.05 41.51
C ARG A 57 3.21 19.44 40.13
N THR A 58 1.89 19.69 40.15
CA THR A 58 1.15 20.98 39.91
C THR A 58 1.49 21.95 38.73
N PRO A 59 0.48 22.46 37.98
CA PRO A 59 0.64 23.41 36.86
C PRO A 59 0.18 24.87 37.14
N PRO A 60 0.47 25.80 36.19
CA PRO A 60 -0.33 27.00 35.87
C PRO A 60 -0.77 27.02 34.38
N ALA A 61 -1.78 27.78 33.92
CA ALA A 61 -2.86 28.52 34.57
C ALA A 61 -4.02 28.71 33.56
N GLN A 62 -5.23 29.04 34.04
CA GLN A 62 -6.37 29.45 33.20
C GLN A 62 -6.28 30.95 32.84
N LEU A 63 -6.81 31.35 31.68
CA LEU A 63 -7.08 32.75 31.35
C LEU A 63 -8.40 32.92 30.59
N SER A 64 -9.35 33.56 31.29
CA SER A 64 -10.42 34.49 30.83
C SER A 64 -11.33 34.16 29.63
N GLU A 65 -12.61 34.45 29.85
CA GLU A 65 -13.74 34.36 28.92
C GLU A 65 -13.84 35.55 27.92
N ALA A 66 -15.00 35.63 27.25
CA ALA A 66 -15.50 36.65 26.32
C ALA A 66 -15.01 36.55 24.86
N ALA A 67 -15.85 36.87 23.85
CA ALA A 67 -17.19 37.49 23.91
C ALA A 67 -18.24 36.73 23.08
N THR A 68 -19.49 36.79 23.53
CA THR A 68 -20.70 36.48 22.75
C THR A 68 -21.03 37.62 21.79
N VAL A 69 -21.42 37.30 20.56
CA VAL A 69 -22.17 38.21 19.67
C VAL A 69 -23.27 37.39 19.00
N ASP A 70 -24.50 37.59 19.46
CA ASP A 70 -25.69 37.28 18.67
C ASP A 70 -25.84 38.34 17.57
N ASP A 71 -26.33 37.96 16.40
CA ASP A 71 -27.28 38.81 15.67
C ASP A 71 -28.25 37.97 14.84
N ASP A 72 -29.49 38.42 14.75
CA ASP A 72 -30.59 37.75 14.09
C ASP A 72 -30.71 38.20 12.62
N SER A 73 -31.17 37.29 11.75
CA SER A 73 -32.32 37.58 10.87
C SER A 73 -32.66 36.41 9.95
N ALA A 74 -33.96 36.13 9.82
CA ALA A 74 -34.49 35.16 8.88
C ALA A 74 -34.79 35.82 7.51
N HIS A 75 -34.99 35.00 6.45
CA HIS A 75 -36.33 34.89 5.85
C HIS A 75 -36.45 33.79 4.76
N THR A 76 -37.42 32.89 4.98
CA THR A 76 -38.34 32.23 4.01
C THR A 76 -37.84 31.77 2.63
N GLY A 77 -37.98 30.46 2.35
CA GLY A 77 -37.98 29.89 0.99
C GLY A 77 -38.53 28.47 0.96
N HIS A 78 -39.83 28.29 0.72
CA HIS A 78 -40.52 26.99 0.82
C HIS A 78 -40.98 26.49 -0.55
N LEU A 79 -40.29 25.50 -1.15
CA LEU A 79 -40.73 24.85 -2.39
C LEU A 79 -40.62 23.32 -2.35
N VAL A 80 -41.79 22.74 -2.58
CA VAL A 80 -42.16 21.33 -2.72
C VAL A 80 -41.24 20.48 -3.62
N GLY A 81 -40.78 19.36 -3.05
CA GLY A 81 -40.99 18.01 -3.62
C GLY A 81 -40.27 17.59 -4.92
N LYS A 82 -39.31 16.67 -4.77
CA LYS A 82 -39.04 15.61 -5.76
C LYS A 82 -38.88 14.26 -5.04
N SER A 83 -39.37 13.19 -5.65
CA SER A 83 -39.31 11.83 -5.11
C SER A 83 -37.89 11.27 -5.17
N GLN A 84 -37.38 10.77 -4.03
CA GLN A 84 -36.19 9.92 -4.02
C GLN A 84 -36.61 8.49 -4.39
N SER A 85 -36.13 8.00 -5.53
CA SER A 85 -36.12 6.57 -5.83
C SER A 85 -35.05 5.90 -4.96
N ASN A 86 -35.45 4.92 -4.15
CA ASN A 86 -34.49 4.09 -3.43
C ASN A 86 -33.74 3.20 -4.43
N ILE A 87 -32.54 3.60 -4.81
CA ILE A 87 -31.59 2.72 -5.48
C ILE A 87 -31.02 1.80 -4.41
N GLU A 88 -31.56 0.59 -4.32
CA GLU A 88 -31.08 -0.45 -3.42
C GLU A 88 -29.73 -0.96 -3.93
N PHE A 89 -28.64 -0.44 -3.33
CA PHE A 89 -27.28 -0.89 -3.63
C PHE A 89 -27.07 -2.29 -3.06
N THR A 90 -27.36 -3.32 -3.86
CA THR A 90 -26.91 -4.69 -3.60
C THR A 90 -25.40 -4.66 -3.33
N PRO A 91 -24.93 -5.03 -2.12
CA PRO A 91 -23.51 -5.03 -1.83
C PRO A 91 -22.81 -6.00 -2.79
N LEU A 92 -21.74 -5.54 -3.45
CA LEU A 92 -20.88 -6.44 -4.22
C LEU A 92 -20.22 -7.41 -3.25
N THR A 93 -20.78 -8.61 -3.14
CA THR A 93 -20.22 -9.71 -2.37
C THR A 93 -18.79 -9.94 -2.87
N ILE A 94 -17.81 -9.60 -2.02
CA ILE A 94 -16.40 -9.92 -2.30
C ILE A 94 -16.36 -11.43 -2.55
N PRO A 95 -15.78 -11.91 -3.66
CA PRO A 95 -15.65 -13.34 -3.89
C PRO A 95 -14.97 -13.97 -2.68
N HIS A 96 -15.66 -14.89 -2.00
CA HIS A 96 -15.10 -15.58 -0.84
C HIS A 96 -13.73 -16.12 -1.21
N ALA A 97 -12.72 -15.87 -0.36
CA ALA A 97 -11.38 -16.38 -0.58
C ALA A 97 -11.47 -17.89 -0.83
N LEU A 98 -10.98 -18.33 -2.00
CA LEU A 98 -10.96 -19.74 -2.37
C LEU A 98 -10.17 -20.49 -1.28
N PRO A 99 -10.76 -21.51 -0.60
CA PRO A 99 -10.19 -22.06 0.64
C PRO A 99 -8.74 -22.54 0.54
N ASP A 100 -8.32 -22.93 -0.66
CA ASP A 100 -6.99 -23.48 -0.96
C ASP A 100 -5.99 -22.43 -1.49
N ILE A 101 -6.38 -21.17 -1.66
CA ILE A 101 -5.48 -20.08 -2.07
C ILE A 101 -5.01 -19.33 -0.81
N PRO A 102 -3.69 -19.33 -0.50
CA PRO A 102 -3.18 -18.60 0.65
C PRO A 102 -3.42 -17.09 0.49
N PRO A 103 -3.64 -16.34 1.60
CA PRO A 103 -3.84 -14.90 1.55
C PRO A 103 -2.65 -14.23 0.86
N ARG A 104 -2.92 -13.28 -0.04
CA ARG A 104 -1.88 -12.50 -0.70
C ARG A 104 -1.11 -11.70 0.38
N PRO A 105 0.23 -11.75 0.41
CA PRO A 105 1.02 -10.95 1.34
C PRO A 105 0.76 -9.46 1.17
N GLU A 106 0.85 -8.68 2.26
CA GLU A 106 0.60 -7.23 2.24
C GLU A 106 1.54 -6.48 1.28
N PHE A 107 2.75 -7.02 1.03
CA PHE A 107 3.68 -6.52 0.03
C PHE A 107 4.61 -7.64 -0.49
N THR A 108 5.18 -7.46 -1.70
CA THR A 108 6.15 -8.40 -2.28
C THR A 108 7.47 -8.38 -1.48
N PRO A 109 7.91 -9.52 -0.90
CA PRO A 109 9.08 -9.55 -0.04
C PRO A 109 10.40 -9.51 -0.82
N PHE A 110 11.44 -8.98 -0.19
CA PHE A 110 12.82 -8.88 -0.70
C PHE A 110 13.86 -8.87 0.42
N THR A 111 15.12 -9.16 0.07
CA THR A 111 16.29 -9.03 0.94
C THR A 111 17.04 -7.71 0.73
N VAL A 112 17.78 -7.26 1.74
CA VAL A 112 18.71 -6.12 1.70
C VAL A 112 19.95 -6.42 2.54
N PRO A 113 21.14 -5.88 2.24
CA PRO A 113 22.35 -6.14 3.04
C PRO A 113 22.27 -5.55 4.45
N ARG A 114 22.84 -6.24 5.45
CA ARG A 114 22.96 -5.80 6.85
C ARG A 114 24.13 -4.85 7.05
N VAL A 115 24.06 -3.66 6.45
CA VAL A 115 25.06 -2.59 6.60
C VAL A 115 25.26 -2.12 8.05
N CYS A 116 24.30 -2.37 8.95
CA CYS A 116 24.43 -2.05 10.37
C CYS A 116 25.28 -3.03 11.19
N ALA A 117 25.83 -4.11 10.60
CA ALA A 117 26.61 -5.11 11.34
C ALA A 117 27.79 -4.55 12.20
N PRO A 118 28.50 -3.46 11.83
CA PRO A 118 29.56 -2.89 12.67
C PRO A 118 29.05 -2.13 13.93
N ALA A 119 27.77 -1.77 13.97
CA ALA A 119 27.11 -1.05 15.05
C ALA A 119 25.63 -1.46 15.09
N PRO A 120 25.31 -2.66 15.60
CA PRO A 120 23.94 -3.20 15.61
C PRO A 120 23.03 -2.42 16.55
N TYR A 121 21.75 -2.81 16.61
CA TYR A 121 20.91 -2.42 17.73
C TYR A 121 21.43 -3.07 19.01
N ASP A 122 21.32 -2.38 20.16
CA ASP A 122 21.94 -2.81 21.41
C ASP A 122 20.97 -3.47 22.40
N HIS A 123 19.70 -3.65 22.00
CA HIS A 123 18.62 -4.23 22.81
C HIS A 123 18.35 -3.47 24.13
N LEU A 124 18.74 -2.19 24.19
CA LEU A 124 18.43 -1.27 25.29
C LEU A 124 17.28 -0.33 24.89
N ASP A 125 17.14 0.82 25.55
CA ASP A 125 16.06 1.76 25.22
C ASP A 125 16.23 2.39 23.83
N PHE A 126 15.12 2.36 23.07
CA PHE A 126 14.96 2.87 21.71
C PHE A 126 15.19 4.38 21.59
N TRP A 127 14.70 5.18 22.54
CA TRP A 127 14.75 6.64 22.43
C TRP A 127 16.16 7.19 22.64
N THR A 128 16.94 6.52 23.50
CA THR A 128 18.32 6.90 23.84
C THR A 128 19.38 6.19 23.00
N TYR A 129 19.00 5.26 22.11
CA TYR A 129 19.91 4.59 21.16
C TYR A 129 20.77 5.54 20.32
N PRO A 130 20.24 6.65 19.74
CA PRO A 130 21.04 7.59 18.95
C PRO A 130 22.20 8.18 19.74
N GLU A 131 21.94 8.65 20.95
CA GLU A 131 22.94 9.32 21.80
C GLU A 131 24.07 8.36 22.18
N ARG A 132 23.74 7.11 22.54
CA ARG A 132 24.71 6.05 22.82
C ARG A 132 25.64 5.76 21.63
N HIS A 133 25.17 5.95 20.40
CA HIS A 133 25.91 5.70 19.16
C HIS A 133 26.51 6.99 18.53
N GLY A 134 26.51 8.09 19.28
CA GLY A 134 27.11 9.36 18.85
C GLY A 134 26.30 10.11 17.79
N TRP A 135 24.98 9.92 17.75
CA TRP A 135 24.06 10.64 16.88
C TRP A 135 23.21 11.63 17.69
N ILE A 136 23.11 12.86 17.18
CA ILE A 136 22.23 13.90 17.70
C ILE A 136 21.05 14.05 16.74
N VAL A 137 19.83 13.99 17.28
CA VAL A 137 18.58 14.04 16.52
C VAL A 137 17.90 15.39 16.74
N HIS A 138 17.96 16.28 15.75
CA HIS A 138 17.43 17.65 15.85
C HIS A 138 15.91 17.75 15.63
N SER A 139 15.28 16.69 15.11
CA SER A 139 13.86 16.67 14.74
C SER A 139 12.95 16.07 15.81
N ALA A 140 12.35 16.94 16.62
CA ALA A 140 11.28 16.57 17.55
C ALA A 140 9.89 16.59 16.87
N GLY A 141 9.10 15.52 17.07
CA GLY A 141 7.75 15.39 16.53
C GLY A 141 6.72 16.26 17.23
N ARG A 142 6.60 17.53 16.85
CA ARG A 142 5.58 18.46 17.41
C ARG A 142 4.15 17.95 17.14
N ALA A 143 3.52 17.35 18.17
CA ALA A 143 2.12 16.90 18.17
C ALA A 143 1.12 18.07 18.28
N CYS A 144 1.24 19.06 17.39
CA CYS A 144 0.49 20.31 17.44
C CYS A 144 -1.03 20.14 17.29
N HIS A 145 -1.48 19.19 16.46
CA HIS A 145 -2.88 18.80 16.35
C HIS A 145 -2.97 17.32 15.96
N ILE A 146 -4.05 16.64 16.37
CA ILE A 146 -4.30 15.20 16.17
C ILE A 146 -4.14 14.77 14.70
N LEU A 147 -4.66 15.58 13.76
CA LEU A 147 -4.62 15.30 12.32
C LEU A 147 -3.42 15.92 11.57
N CYS A 148 -2.43 16.48 12.28
CA CYS A 148 -1.22 17.00 11.63
C CYS A 148 -0.19 15.88 11.41
N PRO A 149 0.35 15.71 10.19
CA PRO A 149 1.48 14.82 9.90
C PRO A 149 2.71 15.10 10.78
N PRO A 150 3.65 14.14 10.92
CA PRO A 150 4.87 14.34 11.71
C PRO A 150 5.67 15.56 11.23
N GLY A 151 5.96 16.50 12.13
CA GLY A 151 6.73 17.71 11.83
C GLY A 151 6.12 18.65 10.78
N TYR A 152 4.82 18.55 10.49
CA TYR A 152 4.12 19.45 9.55
C TYR A 152 2.73 19.81 10.07
N CYS A 153 2.55 21.08 10.45
CA CYS A 153 1.25 21.62 10.87
C CYS A 153 0.45 22.10 9.66
N ARG A 154 -0.79 21.60 9.50
CA ARG A 154 -1.72 22.07 8.46
C ARG A 154 -2.18 23.50 8.71
N VAL A 155 -2.67 23.77 9.93
CA VAL A 155 -3.21 25.06 10.37
C VAL A 155 -2.21 26.21 10.17
N LEU A 156 -0.93 26.02 10.50
CA LEU A 156 0.09 27.08 10.32
C LEU A 156 0.35 27.39 8.83
N LYS A 157 0.26 26.40 7.94
CA LYS A 157 0.38 26.63 6.50
C LYS A 157 -0.86 27.31 5.92
N GLU A 158 -2.05 26.94 6.40
CA GLU A 158 -3.32 27.59 6.05
C GLU A 158 -3.32 29.07 6.50
N ALA A 159 -2.70 29.37 7.64
CA ALA A 159 -2.39 30.74 8.08
C ALA A 159 -1.25 31.45 7.30
N GLY A 160 -0.81 30.90 6.17
CA GLY A 160 0.16 31.53 5.27
C GLY A 160 1.61 31.55 5.76
N ALA A 161 1.95 30.83 6.84
CA ALA A 161 3.33 30.77 7.31
C ALA A 161 4.26 30.19 6.22
N LYS A 162 5.34 30.92 5.92
CA LYS A 162 6.43 30.38 5.08
C LYS A 162 7.00 29.13 5.74
N ARG A 163 7.47 28.17 4.94
CA ARG A 163 8.26 27.06 5.47
C ARG A 163 9.50 27.63 6.14
N GLU A 164 9.60 27.45 7.46
CA GLU A 164 10.87 27.58 8.14
C GLU A 164 11.82 26.54 7.54
N SER A 165 13.04 26.96 7.18
CA SER A 165 14.07 26.06 6.69
C SER A 165 14.35 24.99 7.75
N ARG A 166 14.03 23.73 7.47
CA ARG A 166 14.30 22.66 8.43
C ARG A 166 15.81 22.58 8.67
N PRO A 167 16.29 22.50 9.93
CA PRO A 167 17.65 22.07 10.19
C PRO A 167 17.83 20.63 9.70
N ALA A 168 19.08 20.20 9.49
CA ALA A 168 19.38 18.79 9.22
C ALA A 168 18.79 17.91 10.35
N ILE A 169 18.27 16.73 10.00
CA ILE A 169 17.65 15.84 11.00
C ILE A 169 18.72 15.31 11.96
N PHE A 170 19.95 15.15 11.46
CA PHE A 170 21.06 14.52 12.14
C PHE A 170 22.33 15.36 12.17
N SER A 171 23.08 15.23 13.26
CA SER A 171 24.53 15.46 13.27
C SER A 171 25.23 14.41 14.12
N ARG A 172 26.56 14.30 13.98
CA ARG A 172 27.39 13.45 14.83
C ARG A 172 27.81 14.20 16.09
N ALA A 173 27.87 13.51 17.24
CA ALA A 173 28.27 14.09 18.52
C ALA A 173 29.77 14.44 18.58
N ASP A 174 30.59 13.76 17.77
CA ASP A 174 32.01 14.04 17.54
C ASP A 174 32.26 15.22 16.56
N GLY A 175 31.20 15.82 16.01
CA GLY A 175 31.28 16.91 15.02
C GLY A 175 31.66 16.49 13.60
N SER A 176 31.83 15.19 13.33
CA SER A 176 32.14 14.69 11.98
C SER A 176 30.95 14.85 11.00
N PRO A 177 31.21 14.98 9.69
CA PRO A 177 30.16 15.08 8.69
C PRO A 177 29.42 13.75 8.54
N VAL A 178 28.09 13.78 8.66
CA VAL A 178 27.21 12.64 8.37
C VAL A 178 27.42 12.19 6.91
N ARG A 179 27.62 10.89 6.70
CA ARG A 179 27.67 10.26 5.36
C ARG A 179 26.37 9.52 5.06
N ALA A 180 26.12 9.26 3.78
CA ALA A 180 24.98 8.47 3.30
C ALA A 180 24.98 7.06 3.92
N SER A 181 26.10 6.34 3.78
CA SER A 181 26.36 5.02 4.35
C SER A 181 26.09 4.96 5.84
N ASP A 182 26.63 5.93 6.57
CA ASP A 182 26.64 5.93 8.03
C ASP A 182 25.22 6.23 8.55
N LYS A 183 24.49 7.14 7.87
CA LYS A 183 23.06 7.42 8.12
C LYS A 183 22.22 6.16 7.86
N VAL A 184 22.45 5.44 6.76
CA VAL A 184 21.65 4.23 6.42
C VAL A 184 21.95 3.07 7.37
N ALA A 185 23.21 2.84 7.74
CA ALA A 185 23.58 1.83 8.73
C ALA A 185 22.97 2.11 10.11
N PHE A 186 23.06 3.35 10.58
CA PHE A 186 22.43 3.78 11.83
C PHE A 186 20.89 3.65 11.78
N LEU A 187 20.25 4.10 10.70
CA LEU A 187 18.79 3.98 10.53
C LEU A 187 18.34 2.52 10.40
N GLN A 188 19.15 1.63 9.83
CA GLN A 188 18.86 0.20 9.78
C GLN A 188 18.88 -0.41 11.19
N ALA A 189 19.92 -0.18 12.00
CA ALA A 189 19.92 -0.64 13.40
C ALA A 189 18.72 -0.09 14.19
N TRP A 190 18.52 1.23 14.15
CA TRP A 190 17.55 1.91 15.00
C TRP A 190 16.09 1.68 14.56
N LEU A 191 15.77 1.87 13.28
CA LEU A 191 14.39 1.87 12.78
C LEU A 191 13.94 0.56 12.13
N PHE A 192 14.86 -0.37 11.83
CA PHE A 192 14.46 -1.75 11.54
C PHE A 192 14.39 -2.53 12.86
N PHE A 193 15.55 -2.87 13.45
CA PHE A 193 15.62 -3.77 14.59
C PHE A 193 14.99 -3.16 15.86
N GLY A 194 15.45 -1.98 16.27
CA GLY A 194 14.96 -1.35 17.51
C GLY A 194 13.47 -1.01 17.50
N LEU A 195 12.92 -0.63 16.34
CA LEU A 195 11.49 -0.33 16.20
C LEU A 195 10.63 -1.61 16.20
N LEU A 196 11.07 -2.67 15.52
CA LEU A 196 10.40 -3.97 15.53
C LEU A 196 10.38 -4.57 16.94
N GLU A 197 11.51 -4.55 17.64
CA GLU A 197 11.64 -4.99 19.02
C GLU A 197 10.71 -4.19 19.95
N LYS A 198 10.81 -2.85 19.93
CA LYS A 198 10.04 -1.98 20.83
C LYS A 198 8.53 -2.11 20.64
N VAL A 199 8.04 -2.20 19.40
CA VAL A 199 6.60 -2.39 19.12
C VAL A 199 6.16 -3.79 19.53
N SER A 200 6.95 -4.83 19.26
CA SER A 200 6.62 -6.21 19.68
C SER A 200 6.54 -6.32 21.20
N THR A 201 7.48 -5.73 21.94
CA THR A 201 7.44 -5.64 23.41
C THR A 201 6.19 -4.93 23.91
N LEU A 202 5.82 -3.79 23.31
CA LEU A 202 4.59 -3.06 23.66
C LEU A 202 3.32 -3.89 23.41
N CYS A 203 3.31 -4.72 22.36
CA CYS A 203 2.23 -5.63 22.01
C CYS A 203 2.19 -6.94 22.84
N GLY A 204 3.22 -7.22 23.65
CA GLY A 204 3.36 -8.50 24.34
C GLY A 204 3.72 -9.67 23.42
N LEU A 205 4.26 -9.39 22.22
CA LEU A 205 4.75 -10.41 21.29
C LEU A 205 6.22 -10.70 21.60
N GLU A 206 6.50 -11.91 22.09
CA GLU A 206 7.87 -12.44 22.11
C GLU A 206 8.36 -12.63 20.66
N ILE A 207 9.47 -11.97 20.33
CA ILE A 207 10.09 -12.02 19.01
C ILE A 207 11.61 -12.00 19.17
N ASP A 208 12.30 -12.81 18.38
CA ASP A 208 13.75 -12.74 18.24
C ASP A 208 14.04 -12.10 16.88
N VAL A 209 14.25 -10.78 16.89
CA VAL A 209 14.34 -9.98 15.65
C VAL A 209 15.56 -10.40 14.82
N ASP A 210 16.67 -10.76 15.45
CA ASP A 210 17.85 -11.25 14.74
C ASP A 210 17.59 -12.65 14.13
N LYS A 211 17.00 -13.61 14.86
CA LYS A 211 16.66 -14.93 14.28
C LYS A 211 15.54 -14.88 13.23
N GLU A 212 14.59 -13.94 13.33
CA GLU A 212 13.44 -13.91 12.42
C GLU A 212 13.72 -13.13 11.12
N PHE A 213 14.51 -12.05 11.17
CA PHE A 213 14.74 -11.18 10.02
C PHE A 213 16.12 -11.33 9.37
N LEU A 214 17.12 -11.90 10.04
CA LEU A 214 18.42 -12.15 9.40
C LEU A 214 18.40 -13.43 8.56
N VAL A 215 19.04 -13.34 7.40
CA VAL A 215 19.29 -14.46 6.49
C VAL A 215 20.75 -14.45 6.06
N GLU A 216 21.18 -15.45 5.27
CA GLU A 216 22.55 -15.50 4.71
C GLU A 216 23.62 -15.38 5.81
N ASN A 217 23.50 -16.21 6.86
CA ASN A 217 24.36 -16.23 8.06
C ASN A 217 24.44 -14.89 8.85
N GLY A 218 23.54 -13.93 8.59
CA GLY A 218 23.55 -12.61 9.22
C GLY A 218 24.11 -11.49 8.34
N GLU A 219 24.44 -11.77 7.08
CA GLU A 219 24.92 -10.78 6.10
C GLU A 219 23.77 -9.96 5.48
N SER A 220 22.55 -10.51 5.45
CA SER A 220 21.37 -9.89 4.85
C SER A 220 20.16 -9.88 5.80
N VAL A 221 19.25 -8.93 5.56
CA VAL A 221 17.96 -8.75 6.23
C VAL A 221 16.85 -9.08 5.24
N SER A 222 15.96 -10.00 5.59
CA SER A 222 14.77 -10.36 4.81
C SER A 222 13.55 -9.60 5.31
N THR A 223 12.81 -8.96 4.40
CA THR A 223 11.52 -8.34 4.74
C THR A 223 10.37 -9.35 4.85
N ALA A 224 10.55 -10.62 4.46
CA ALA A 224 9.46 -11.59 4.31
C ALA A 224 8.57 -11.73 5.54
N ARG A 225 9.15 -11.65 6.74
CA ARG A 225 8.48 -11.80 8.04
C ARG A 225 7.74 -10.55 8.54
N LEU A 226 7.77 -9.45 7.79
CA LEU A 226 6.93 -8.28 8.05
C LEU A 226 5.48 -8.49 7.57
N ASN A 227 5.26 -9.40 6.60
CA ASN A 227 3.91 -9.84 6.22
C ASN A 227 3.29 -10.65 7.38
N GLY A 228 2.03 -10.40 7.71
CA GLY A 228 1.33 -10.99 8.85
C GLY A 228 1.83 -10.54 10.24
N LEU A 229 2.86 -9.70 10.33
CA LEU A 229 3.35 -9.20 11.62
C LEU A 229 2.35 -8.24 12.29
N SER A 230 1.60 -7.48 11.48
CA SER A 230 0.54 -6.60 11.98
C SER A 230 -0.59 -7.38 12.69
N GLU A 231 -0.90 -8.57 12.18
CA GLU A 231 -1.85 -9.52 12.76
C GLU A 231 -1.26 -10.20 14.00
N ARG A 232 0.01 -10.64 13.99
CA ARG A 232 0.68 -11.20 15.18
C ARG A 232 0.73 -10.23 16.37
N TRP A 233 0.99 -8.95 16.13
CA TRP A 233 0.92 -7.91 17.17
C TRP A 233 -0.51 -7.72 17.71
N PHE A 234 -1.52 -7.79 16.84
CA PHE A 234 -2.92 -7.68 17.22
C PHE A 234 -3.37 -8.90 18.04
N ASP A 235 -2.98 -10.11 17.63
CA ASP A 235 -3.25 -11.35 18.33
C ASP A 235 -2.54 -11.41 19.70
N ALA A 236 -1.29 -10.95 19.81
CA ALA A 236 -0.61 -10.83 21.11
C ALA A 236 -1.36 -9.89 22.08
N LEU A 237 -1.92 -8.79 21.56
CA LEU A 237 -2.80 -7.91 22.34
C LEU A 237 -4.16 -8.53 22.66
N ARG A 238 -4.68 -9.43 21.82
CA ARG A 238 -5.86 -10.26 22.15
C ARG A 238 -5.56 -11.22 23.31
N HIS A 239 -4.42 -11.90 23.27
CA HIS A 239 -4.04 -12.86 24.30
C HIS A 239 -3.68 -12.20 25.65
N THR A 240 -3.17 -10.97 25.64
CA THR A 240 -2.94 -10.19 26.87
C THR A 240 -4.17 -9.42 27.38
N SER A 241 -5.32 -9.47 26.68
CA SER A 241 -6.55 -8.70 26.95
C SER A 241 -6.39 -7.17 26.83
N ARG A 242 -5.51 -6.71 25.92
CA ARG A 242 -5.10 -5.31 25.74
C ARG A 242 -5.50 -4.70 24.39
N LEU A 243 -6.40 -5.36 23.66
CA LEU A 243 -6.98 -4.83 22.41
C LEU A 243 -7.63 -3.46 22.65
N GLY A 244 -7.30 -2.48 21.81
CA GLY A 244 -7.96 -1.18 21.83
C GLY A 244 -7.56 -0.26 22.97
N GLU A 245 -6.57 -0.61 23.81
CA GLU A 245 -6.02 0.30 24.83
C GLU A 245 -5.50 1.61 24.18
N THR A 246 -6.26 2.71 24.26
CA THR A 246 -5.91 3.97 23.59
C THR A 246 -4.55 4.51 24.02
N ALA A 247 -4.20 4.38 25.31
CA ALA A 247 -2.91 4.76 25.86
C ALA A 247 -1.73 3.91 25.35
N LEU A 248 -1.95 2.65 24.94
CA LEU A 248 -0.96 1.83 24.25
C LEU A 248 -0.87 2.23 22.77
N MET A 249 -2.03 2.38 22.11
CA MET A 249 -2.11 2.78 20.71
C MET A 249 -1.39 4.11 20.48
N GLU A 250 -1.46 5.06 21.42
CA GLU A 250 -0.70 6.32 21.35
C GLU A 250 0.81 6.12 21.45
N GLN A 251 1.32 5.16 22.23
CA GLN A 251 2.76 4.87 22.32
C GLN A 251 3.27 4.27 20.99
N ILE A 252 2.51 3.35 20.41
CA ILE A 252 2.82 2.73 19.10
C ILE A 252 2.73 3.79 17.98
N LEU A 253 1.72 4.66 18.01
CA LEU A 253 1.57 5.77 17.06
C LEU A 253 2.67 6.82 17.23
N ALA A 254 3.13 7.11 18.46
CA ALA A 254 4.24 8.02 18.71
C ALA A 254 5.56 7.49 18.14
N LEU A 255 5.86 6.19 18.34
CA LEU A 255 6.99 5.50 17.72
C LEU A 255 6.93 5.57 16.19
N GLY A 256 5.80 5.19 15.60
CA GLY A 256 5.60 5.26 14.15
C GLY A 256 5.71 6.69 13.60
N ARG A 257 5.15 7.68 14.28
CA ARG A 257 5.24 9.11 13.89
C ARG A 257 6.66 9.64 14.01
N HIS A 258 7.43 9.18 15.00
CA HIS A 258 8.84 9.52 15.12
C HIS A 258 9.64 8.92 13.96
N ALA A 259 9.56 7.59 13.75
CA ALA A 259 10.22 6.92 12.64
C ALA A 259 9.84 7.56 11.28
N ARG A 260 8.58 7.94 11.07
CA ARG A 260 8.15 8.62 9.84
C ARG A 260 8.65 10.05 9.69
N LEU A 261 8.92 10.77 10.78
CA LEU A 261 9.59 12.07 10.74
C LEU A 261 11.08 11.92 10.39
N ILE A 262 11.72 10.89 10.93
CA ILE A 262 13.13 10.59 10.70
C ILE A 262 13.38 10.12 9.25
N LEU A 263 12.47 9.34 8.68
CA LEU A 263 12.49 8.90 7.28
C LEU A 263 11.98 9.96 6.29
N ALA A 264 11.79 11.22 6.69
CA ALA A 264 11.31 12.29 5.82
C ALA A 264 12.47 13.05 5.16
N GLU A 265 12.45 13.15 3.83
CA GLU A 265 13.51 13.77 3.04
C GLU A 265 13.86 15.21 3.48
N GLU A 266 15.14 15.46 3.75
CA GLU A 266 15.64 16.77 4.19
C GLU A 266 15.48 17.85 3.12
N HIS A 267 14.69 18.88 3.45
CA HIS A 267 14.45 20.05 2.59
C HIS A 267 15.05 21.31 3.25
N ILE A 268 16.33 21.54 2.99
CA ILE A 268 17.00 22.81 3.28
C ILE A 268 16.60 23.81 2.19
N ASP A 269 16.06 24.95 2.60
CA ASP A 269 15.62 26.00 1.67
C ASP A 269 16.81 26.86 1.21
N GLY A 270 16.89 27.16 -0.09
CA GLY A 270 18.01 27.93 -0.68
C GLY A 270 18.79 27.20 -1.79
N ALA A 271 18.21 27.18 -3.00
CA ALA A 271 18.82 26.84 -4.30
C ALA A 271 19.43 25.44 -4.52
N VAL A 272 20.11 24.84 -3.54
CA VAL A 272 20.77 23.53 -3.67
C VAL A 272 20.14 22.55 -2.69
N LYS A 273 19.34 21.61 -3.20
CA LYS A 273 18.89 20.46 -2.42
C LYS A 273 20.12 19.66 -1.96
N LYS A 274 20.42 19.67 -0.67
CA LYS A 274 21.40 18.74 -0.06
C LYS A 274 20.75 17.38 0.19
N GLN A 275 20.35 16.72 -0.90
CA GLN A 275 20.00 15.30 -0.86
C GLN A 275 21.30 14.50 -0.67
N PHE A 276 21.27 13.47 0.18
CA PHE A 276 22.32 12.46 0.20
C PHE A 276 22.27 11.67 -1.11
N GLY A 277 23.42 11.50 -1.77
CA GLY A 277 23.54 10.52 -2.86
C GLY A 277 23.59 9.11 -2.26
N TYR A 278 22.63 8.28 -2.64
CA TYR A 278 22.50 6.90 -2.18
C TYR A 278 22.74 5.92 -3.34
N THR A 279 23.32 4.76 -3.03
CA THR A 279 23.30 3.58 -3.91
C THR A 279 21.92 2.95 -3.96
N TYR A 280 21.67 2.08 -4.95
CA TYR A 280 20.41 1.34 -5.04
C TYR A 280 20.18 0.48 -3.78
N SER A 281 21.21 -0.21 -3.28
CA SER A 281 21.14 -1.00 -2.05
C SER A 281 20.76 -0.17 -0.82
N GLU A 282 21.32 1.04 -0.66
CA GLU A 282 20.93 1.96 0.41
C GLU A 282 19.48 2.44 0.27
N CYS A 283 19.04 2.74 -0.96
CA CYS A 283 17.65 3.10 -1.24
C CYS A 283 16.68 1.95 -0.87
N ARG A 284 17.07 0.70 -1.15
CA ARG A 284 16.30 -0.51 -0.81
C ARG A 284 16.26 -0.77 0.70
N ILE A 285 17.32 -0.44 1.44
CA ILE A 285 17.29 -0.43 2.91
C ILE A 285 16.31 0.63 3.42
N LEU A 286 16.37 1.87 2.92
CA LEU A 286 15.42 2.93 3.30
C LEU A 286 13.96 2.53 2.98
N GLN A 287 13.73 1.79 1.88
CA GLN A 287 12.42 1.21 1.56
C GLN A 287 11.94 0.19 2.60
N SER A 288 12.81 -0.67 3.15
CA SER A 288 12.38 -1.63 4.18
C SER A 288 11.99 -0.94 5.49
N LEU A 289 12.62 0.19 5.84
CA LEU A 289 12.21 1.04 6.98
C LEU A 289 10.82 1.68 6.76
N ASP A 290 10.53 2.13 5.53
CA ASP A 290 9.21 2.63 5.15
C ASP A 290 8.12 1.53 5.28
N ILE A 291 8.47 0.28 4.96
CA ILE A 291 7.58 -0.89 5.14
C ILE A 291 7.32 -1.18 6.63
N VAL A 292 8.33 -1.14 7.51
CA VAL A 292 8.11 -1.29 8.96
C VAL A 292 7.12 -0.25 9.49
N VAL A 293 7.26 1.02 9.07
CA VAL A 293 6.31 2.10 9.42
C VAL A 293 4.90 1.83 8.87
N ARG A 294 4.78 1.21 7.68
CA ARG A 294 3.47 0.80 7.14
C ARG A 294 2.84 -0.34 7.92
N VAL A 295 3.60 -1.35 8.34
CA VAL A 295 3.10 -2.48 9.14
C VAL A 295 2.60 -2.02 10.51
N ILE A 296 3.27 -1.04 11.13
CA ILE A 296 2.76 -0.35 12.34
C ILE A 296 1.43 0.37 12.04
N GLY A 297 1.32 1.03 10.87
CA GLY A 297 0.08 1.66 10.43
C GLY A 297 -1.06 0.67 10.14
N LEU A 298 -0.77 -0.52 9.61
CA LEU A 298 -1.75 -1.59 9.42
C LEU A 298 -2.24 -2.13 10.77
N HIS A 299 -1.33 -2.41 11.69
CA HIS A 299 -1.65 -2.86 13.04
C HIS A 299 -2.58 -1.87 13.78
N LEU A 300 -2.26 -0.58 13.78
CA LEU A 300 -3.12 0.47 14.36
C LEU A 300 -4.49 0.56 13.67
N LEU A 301 -4.58 0.27 12.37
CA LEU A 301 -5.87 0.23 11.65
C LEU A 301 -6.72 -0.96 12.06
N SER A 302 -6.13 -2.11 12.40
CA SER A 302 -6.87 -3.28 12.90
C SER A 302 -7.62 -2.97 14.20
N HIS A 303 -7.03 -2.19 15.11
CA HIS A 303 -7.72 -1.74 16.33
C HIS A 303 -8.84 -0.73 16.05
N VAL A 304 -8.64 0.22 15.14
CA VAL A 304 -9.65 1.23 14.77
C VAL A 304 -10.86 0.62 14.03
N ASN A 305 -10.74 -0.59 13.50
CA ASN A 305 -11.83 -1.33 12.86
C ASN A 305 -12.55 -2.31 13.82
N LEU A 306 -12.19 -2.37 15.11
CA LEU A 306 -12.89 -3.22 16.09
C LEU A 306 -14.29 -2.68 16.40
N GLU A 307 -15.28 -3.57 16.45
CA GLU A 307 -16.59 -3.25 17.00
C GLU A 307 -16.45 -2.87 18.47
N GLY A 308 -17.04 -1.75 18.87
CA GLY A 308 -16.93 -1.24 20.24
C GLY A 308 -15.60 -0.54 20.59
N PHE A 309 -14.76 -0.20 19.61
CA PHE A 309 -13.61 0.70 19.82
C PHE A 309 -14.08 2.15 20.04
N ASP A 310 -14.59 2.42 21.25
CA ASP A 310 -15.19 3.70 21.65
C ASP A 310 -14.12 4.70 22.11
N ALA A 311 -13.34 5.21 21.15
CA ALA A 311 -12.43 6.33 21.41
C ALA A 311 -13.22 7.64 21.46
N ALA A 312 -13.05 8.40 22.55
CA ALA A 312 -13.83 9.63 22.76
C ALA A 312 -13.66 10.62 21.59
N PRO A 313 -14.72 11.34 21.15
CA PRO A 313 -14.65 12.19 19.94
C PRO A 313 -13.54 13.24 19.92
N GLY A 314 -13.04 13.67 21.09
CA GLY A 314 -11.89 14.57 21.23
C GLY A 314 -10.51 13.94 21.04
N GLU A 315 -10.37 12.61 21.12
CA GLU A 315 -9.11 11.89 20.86
C GLU A 315 -8.82 11.73 19.36
N GLY A 316 -9.87 11.82 18.53
CA GLY A 316 -9.77 11.77 17.06
C GLY A 316 -9.09 10.50 16.51
N TRP A 317 -9.12 9.40 17.26
CA TRP A 317 -8.73 8.09 16.75
C TRP A 317 -9.64 7.71 15.57
N GLY A 318 -9.03 7.15 14.53
CA GLY A 318 -9.73 6.88 13.28
C GLY A 318 -8.78 6.71 12.10
N LYS A 319 -9.29 6.10 11.02
CA LYS A 319 -8.52 5.78 9.81
C LYS A 319 -7.75 6.98 9.27
N GLN A 320 -8.36 8.17 9.28
CA GLN A 320 -7.73 9.41 8.81
C GLN A 320 -6.53 9.85 9.66
N ARG A 321 -6.54 9.62 10.98
CA ARG A 321 -5.43 9.96 11.88
C ARG A 321 -4.20 9.10 11.57
N ILE A 322 -4.39 7.80 11.41
CA ILE A 322 -3.32 6.83 11.12
C ILE A 322 -2.77 7.05 9.71
N THR A 323 -3.63 7.18 8.68
CA THR A 323 -3.17 7.41 7.30
C THR A 323 -2.41 8.73 7.15
N THR A 324 -2.87 9.80 7.80
CA THR A 324 -2.19 11.11 7.78
C THR A 324 -0.89 11.12 8.60
N SER A 325 -0.75 10.22 9.57
CA SER A 325 0.44 10.10 10.42
C SER A 325 1.55 9.27 9.77
N LEU A 326 1.20 8.11 9.20
CA LEU A 326 2.15 7.05 8.84
C LEU A 326 2.15 6.73 7.34
N LEU A 327 0.97 6.46 6.77
CA LEU A 327 0.84 5.82 5.45
C LEU A 327 0.88 6.81 4.27
N ASN A 328 0.40 8.04 4.45
CA ASN A 328 0.45 9.11 3.44
C ASN A 328 0.56 10.51 4.09
N PRO A 329 1.66 10.82 4.78
CA PRO A 329 1.89 12.11 5.44
C PRO A 329 2.34 13.18 4.42
N ILE A 330 1.45 13.57 3.50
CA ILE A 330 1.67 14.71 2.59
C ILE A 330 2.03 15.95 3.45
N PRO A 331 3.17 16.62 3.21
CA PRO A 331 3.95 16.66 1.97
C PRO A 331 5.31 15.94 2.01
N LEU A 332 5.50 14.94 2.88
CA LEU A 332 6.81 14.32 3.13
C LEU A 332 7.06 13.10 2.21
N LYS A 333 7.88 13.28 1.17
CA LYS A 333 8.56 12.16 0.49
C LYS A 333 9.47 11.44 1.48
N GLY A 334 9.62 10.13 1.29
CA GLY A 334 10.56 9.33 2.06
C GLY A 334 12.01 9.61 1.65
N GLU A 335 12.95 9.51 2.59
CA GLU A 335 14.38 9.53 2.30
C GLU A 335 14.73 8.50 1.21
N GLY A 336 15.55 8.88 0.23
CA GLY A 336 15.98 8.00 -0.85
C GLY A 336 14.92 7.64 -1.91
N ILE A 337 13.62 7.87 -1.69
CA ILE A 337 12.57 7.33 -2.57
C ILE A 337 12.69 7.81 -4.03
N ALA A 338 13.05 9.07 -4.26
CA ALA A 338 13.24 9.61 -5.61
C ALA A 338 14.51 9.08 -6.32
N GLN A 339 15.45 8.51 -5.58
CA GLN A 339 16.61 7.81 -6.14
C GLN A 339 16.26 6.33 -6.39
N LEU A 340 15.46 5.72 -5.52
CA LEU A 340 14.89 4.38 -5.70
C LEU A 340 14.01 4.30 -6.96
N GLU A 341 13.12 5.27 -7.16
CA GLU A 341 12.26 5.43 -8.33
C GLU A 341 13.10 5.31 -9.63
N ARG A 342 14.17 6.12 -9.76
CA ARG A 342 15.10 6.10 -10.91
C ARG A 342 15.91 4.80 -11.04
N PHE A 343 16.49 4.29 -9.95
CA PHE A 343 17.27 3.04 -10.03
C PHE A 343 16.40 1.83 -10.42
N ALA A 344 15.12 1.82 -10.02
CA ALA A 344 14.18 0.78 -10.41
C ALA A 344 13.72 0.92 -11.87
N GLU A 345 13.56 2.14 -12.38
CA GLU A 345 13.38 2.42 -13.81
C GLU A 345 14.56 1.89 -14.64
N GLU A 346 15.79 2.21 -14.24
CA GLU A 346 17.03 1.69 -14.85
C GLU A 346 17.09 0.14 -14.82
N GLU A 347 16.77 -0.50 -13.68
CA GLU A 347 16.72 -1.96 -13.56
C GLU A 347 15.61 -2.61 -14.42
N LEU A 348 14.47 -1.94 -14.61
CA LEU A 348 13.39 -2.41 -15.49
C LEU A 348 13.84 -2.42 -16.96
N GLU A 349 14.52 -1.35 -17.41
CA GLU A 349 15.09 -1.27 -18.77
C GLU A 349 16.16 -2.35 -18.99
N GLU A 350 17.13 -2.51 -18.08
CA GLU A 350 18.16 -3.57 -18.15
C GLU A 350 17.59 -4.98 -18.22
N ARG A 351 16.47 -5.24 -17.52
CA ARG A 351 15.76 -6.53 -17.56
C ARG A 351 14.97 -6.75 -18.86
N GLY A 352 14.80 -5.74 -19.69
CA GLY A 352 14.05 -5.79 -20.94
C GLY A 352 12.54 -5.62 -20.77
N TRP A 353 12.12 -4.74 -19.84
CA TRP A 353 10.75 -4.21 -19.85
C TRP A 353 10.53 -3.27 -21.04
N CYS A 354 9.28 -3.06 -21.42
CA CYS A 354 8.97 -2.11 -22.49
C CYS A 354 8.99 -0.68 -21.95
N PRO A 355 9.67 0.30 -22.60
CA PRO A 355 9.60 1.70 -22.21
C PRO A 355 8.16 2.22 -22.07
N SER A 356 7.23 1.78 -22.93
CA SER A 356 5.81 2.13 -22.78
C SER A 356 5.06 1.43 -21.65
N GLU A 357 5.57 0.32 -21.11
CA GLU A 357 5.00 -0.30 -19.91
C GLU A 357 5.47 0.46 -18.67
N ILE A 358 6.77 0.81 -18.62
CA ILE A 358 7.38 1.63 -17.55
C ILE A 358 6.68 3.00 -17.47
N TYR A 359 6.56 3.71 -18.61
CA TYR A 359 5.86 5.00 -18.70
C TYR A 359 4.35 4.92 -18.35
N GLN A 360 3.74 3.75 -18.47
CA GLN A 360 2.33 3.52 -18.09
C GLN A 360 2.14 3.06 -16.64
N LEU A 361 3.21 2.95 -15.83
CA LEU A 361 3.08 2.64 -14.41
C LEU A 361 2.24 3.76 -13.72
N PRO A 362 1.08 3.43 -13.13
CA PRO A 362 0.03 4.43 -12.91
C PRO A 362 0.24 5.35 -11.69
N ALA A 363 1.37 5.25 -10.99
CA ALA A 363 1.71 6.09 -9.86
C ALA A 363 3.22 6.11 -9.57
N VAL A 364 3.71 7.28 -9.14
CA VAL A 364 5.07 7.47 -8.61
C VAL A 364 5.34 6.51 -7.46
N GLY A 365 6.45 5.77 -7.52
CA GLY A 365 6.84 4.78 -6.51
C GLY A 365 6.31 3.37 -6.76
N MET A 366 5.78 3.09 -7.96
CA MET A 366 5.41 1.74 -8.41
C MET A 366 6.57 1.00 -9.10
N GLU A 367 7.54 1.74 -9.63
CA GLU A 367 8.73 1.26 -10.33
C GLU A 367 9.53 0.27 -9.45
N PRO A 368 9.79 0.54 -8.15
CA PRO A 368 10.49 -0.38 -7.26
C PRO A 368 9.71 -1.66 -6.91
N PHE A 369 8.39 -1.67 -7.12
CA PHE A 369 7.58 -2.89 -7.00
C PHE A 369 7.54 -3.67 -8.31
N ALA A 370 7.50 -2.98 -9.46
CA ALA A 370 7.59 -3.62 -10.78
C ALA A 370 8.95 -4.31 -10.97
N ALA A 371 10.05 -3.73 -10.46
CA ALA A 371 11.38 -4.34 -10.48
C ALA A 371 11.49 -5.65 -9.67
N LEU A 372 10.53 -5.96 -8.79
CA LEU A 372 10.42 -7.25 -8.10
C LEU A 372 9.74 -8.34 -8.94
N LEU A 373 9.15 -7.99 -10.09
CA LEU A 373 8.41 -8.92 -10.94
C LEU A 373 9.31 -9.51 -12.04
N GLU A 374 9.25 -10.82 -12.20
CA GLU A 374 9.81 -11.49 -13.38
C GLU A 374 8.92 -11.23 -14.60
N ARG A 375 9.52 -10.79 -15.71
CA ARG A 375 8.82 -10.54 -16.98
C ARG A 375 9.02 -11.73 -17.92
N PRO A 376 7.97 -12.48 -18.31
CA PRO A 376 8.06 -13.51 -19.33
C PRO A 376 8.55 -12.91 -20.66
N LYS A 377 9.74 -13.29 -21.12
CA LYS A 377 10.38 -12.74 -22.33
C LYS A 377 9.73 -13.31 -23.61
N MET A 378 8.50 -12.88 -23.89
CA MET A 378 7.69 -13.38 -25.00
C MET A 378 7.94 -12.69 -26.35
N ARG A 379 8.44 -11.44 -26.36
CA ARG A 379 8.80 -10.67 -27.58
C ARG A 379 10.00 -9.76 -27.32
N ASP A 380 10.65 -9.31 -28.39
CA ASP A 380 11.64 -8.22 -28.35
C ASP A 380 10.95 -6.86 -28.26
N HIS A 381 11.48 -5.95 -27.43
CA HIS A 381 10.96 -4.61 -27.19
C HIS A 381 11.93 -3.48 -27.58
N ALA A 382 13.10 -3.76 -28.15
CA ALA A 382 14.12 -2.77 -28.49
C ALA A 382 13.63 -1.61 -29.39
N ASN A 383 12.55 -1.82 -30.15
CA ASN A 383 11.94 -0.83 -31.04
C ASN A 383 10.72 -0.09 -30.43
N CYS A 384 10.44 -0.24 -29.14
CA CYS A 384 9.32 0.42 -28.48
C CYS A 384 9.71 1.81 -27.95
N GLY A 385 8.82 2.80 -28.07
CA GLY A 385 9.00 4.12 -27.47
C GLY A 385 8.20 4.29 -26.17
N GLU A 386 8.36 5.42 -25.49
CA GLU A 386 7.65 5.78 -24.23
C GLU A 386 6.13 5.56 -24.25
N LYS A 387 5.48 5.66 -25.42
CA LYS A 387 4.01 5.73 -25.52
C LYS A 387 3.39 4.62 -26.36
N ILE A 388 4.19 3.82 -27.06
CA ILE A 388 3.72 2.79 -27.98
C ILE A 388 4.62 1.55 -27.88
N CYS A 389 4.01 0.42 -27.51
CA CYS A 389 4.65 -0.88 -27.51
C CYS A 389 4.66 -1.47 -28.92
N ALA A 390 5.70 -1.16 -29.71
CA ALA A 390 5.88 -1.70 -31.06
C ALA A 390 5.77 -3.23 -31.10
N ALA A 391 6.32 -3.93 -30.10
CA ALA A 391 6.35 -5.38 -29.99
C ALA A 391 4.96 -6.05 -30.01
N TYR A 392 3.93 -5.37 -29.50
CA TYR A 392 2.56 -5.89 -29.42
C TYR A 392 1.58 -5.14 -30.34
N GLN A 393 2.07 -4.31 -31.28
CA GLN A 393 1.20 -3.85 -32.37
C GLN A 393 0.92 -4.99 -33.36
N THR A 394 -0.29 -5.01 -33.90
CA THR A 394 -0.60 -5.75 -35.12
C THR A 394 -0.15 -4.89 -36.31
N ASP A 395 0.76 -5.41 -37.13
CA ASP A 395 1.01 -4.83 -38.44
C ASP A 395 -0.06 -5.34 -39.41
N GLU A 396 -1.09 -4.53 -39.65
CA GLU A 396 -2.20 -4.86 -40.55
C GLU A 396 -1.76 -5.15 -42.01
N ALA A 397 -0.54 -4.76 -42.41
CA ALA A 397 0.01 -5.09 -43.73
C ALA A 397 0.59 -6.51 -43.82
N THR A 398 0.95 -7.13 -42.70
CA THR A 398 1.47 -8.52 -42.64
C THR A 398 0.60 -9.49 -41.83
N TYR A 399 -0.36 -8.97 -41.06
CA TYR A 399 -1.31 -9.76 -40.28
C TYR A 399 -2.14 -10.69 -41.18
N LYS A 400 -2.23 -11.95 -40.77
CA LYS A 400 -3.06 -12.97 -41.40
C LYS A 400 -3.69 -13.82 -40.32
N THR A 401 -5.01 -13.96 -40.39
CA THR A 401 -5.73 -14.98 -39.64
C THR A 401 -5.26 -16.36 -40.12
N VAL A 402 -5.08 -17.29 -39.17
CA VAL A 402 -4.69 -18.68 -39.46
C VAL A 402 -5.65 -19.62 -38.75
N HIS A 403 -5.95 -20.75 -39.38
CA HIS A 403 -6.73 -21.81 -38.75
C HIS A 403 -5.88 -22.56 -37.70
N VAL A 404 -6.54 -23.17 -36.72
CA VAL A 404 -5.90 -24.00 -35.68
C VAL A 404 -5.19 -25.22 -36.28
N TYR A 405 -5.70 -25.72 -37.40
CA TYR A 405 -5.12 -26.82 -38.18
C TYR A 405 -4.77 -26.33 -39.60
N SER A 406 -3.59 -26.69 -40.09
CA SER A 406 -3.03 -26.19 -41.36
C SER A 406 -3.70 -26.74 -42.63
N ASP A 407 -4.58 -27.73 -42.48
CA ASP A 407 -5.36 -28.42 -43.50
C ASP A 407 -6.84 -27.98 -43.53
N CYS A 408 -7.21 -27.00 -42.70
CA CYS A 408 -8.57 -26.46 -42.68
C CYS A 408 -8.75 -25.38 -43.77
N GLU A 409 -9.76 -25.56 -44.64
CA GLU A 409 -10.09 -24.66 -45.75
C GLU A 409 -11.37 -23.84 -45.51
N CYS A 410 -11.79 -23.64 -44.24
CA CYS A 410 -13.07 -22.98 -43.96
C CYS A 410 -13.02 -21.46 -44.23
N GLY A 411 -14.09 -20.91 -44.84
CA GLY A 411 -14.19 -19.48 -45.12
C GLY A 411 -14.28 -18.64 -43.83
N PHE A 412 -13.73 -17.42 -43.88
CA PHE A 412 -13.87 -16.47 -42.78
C PHE A 412 -15.33 -16.00 -42.66
N VAL A 413 -15.96 -16.30 -41.52
CA VAL A 413 -17.32 -15.84 -41.22
C VAL A 413 -17.26 -14.45 -40.58
N ALA A 414 -17.77 -13.45 -41.28
CA ALA A 414 -17.86 -12.07 -40.81
C ALA A 414 -19.31 -11.69 -40.47
N VAL A 415 -19.48 -10.79 -39.50
CA VAL A 415 -20.70 -9.98 -39.40
C VAL A 415 -20.70 -8.99 -40.57
N LYS A 416 -21.86 -8.70 -41.17
CA LYS A 416 -21.97 -7.60 -42.13
C LYS A 416 -21.78 -6.27 -41.41
N THR A 417 -20.73 -5.52 -41.76
CA THR A 417 -20.41 -4.23 -41.12
C THR A 417 -21.55 -3.24 -41.22
N ASP A 418 -22.26 -3.21 -42.35
CA ASP A 418 -23.36 -2.27 -42.59
C ASP A 418 -24.53 -2.48 -41.61
N GLU A 419 -24.88 -3.73 -41.28
CA GLU A 419 -25.92 -4.04 -40.29
C GLU A 419 -25.53 -3.61 -38.86
N LEU A 420 -24.23 -3.57 -38.54
CA LEU A 420 -23.72 -3.02 -37.28
C LEU A 420 -23.75 -1.48 -37.28
N VAL A 421 -23.40 -0.86 -38.40
CA VAL A 421 -23.41 0.60 -38.57
C VAL A 421 -24.83 1.15 -38.49
N ASP A 422 -25.79 0.53 -39.18
CA ASP A 422 -27.21 0.91 -39.15
C ASP A 422 -27.80 0.79 -37.72
N ALA A 423 -27.44 -0.28 -37.00
CA ALA A 423 -27.87 -0.47 -35.61
C ALA A 423 -27.35 0.64 -34.68
N LEU A 424 -26.07 0.99 -34.79
CA LEU A 424 -25.45 2.06 -33.99
C LEU A 424 -25.97 3.45 -34.40
N ALA A 425 -26.23 3.69 -35.68
CA ALA A 425 -26.82 4.93 -36.18
C ALA A 425 -28.27 5.13 -35.72
N ALA A 426 -28.97 4.05 -35.36
CA ALA A 426 -30.29 4.05 -34.75
C ALA A 426 -30.28 4.16 -33.21
N ASP A 427 -29.13 4.47 -32.60
CA ASP A 427 -28.90 4.55 -31.14
C ASP A 427 -29.24 3.23 -30.39
N LYS A 428 -29.02 2.09 -31.06
CA LYS A 428 -29.23 0.75 -30.49
C LYS A 428 -27.93 0.03 -30.20
N ILE A 429 -28.00 -0.93 -29.26
CA ILE A 429 -26.92 -1.88 -28.99
C ILE A 429 -27.02 -3.05 -29.99
N PRO A 430 -26.09 -3.20 -30.97
CA PRO A 430 -26.07 -4.37 -31.82
C PRO A 430 -25.67 -5.62 -31.04
N LYS A 431 -26.51 -6.65 -31.08
CA LYS A 431 -26.22 -8.00 -30.56
C LYS A 431 -25.87 -8.89 -31.75
N VAL A 432 -24.81 -9.69 -31.64
CA VAL A 432 -24.42 -10.66 -32.69
C VAL A 432 -24.84 -12.06 -32.26
N ILE A 433 -25.67 -12.71 -33.09
CA ILE A 433 -26.08 -14.10 -32.90
C ILE A 433 -25.34 -15.00 -33.89
N VAL A 434 -24.86 -16.14 -33.40
CA VAL A 434 -24.36 -17.26 -34.21
C VAL A 434 -25.52 -18.23 -34.47
N SER A 435 -25.82 -18.56 -35.71
CA SER A 435 -26.84 -19.56 -36.05
C SER A 435 -26.33 -21.00 -35.89
N GLU A 436 -27.24 -21.98 -35.90
CA GLU A 436 -26.89 -23.41 -35.98
C GLU A 436 -26.08 -23.75 -37.25
N GLN A 437 -26.21 -22.94 -38.29
CA GLN A 437 -25.48 -23.05 -39.56
C GLN A 437 -24.15 -22.26 -39.53
N LEU A 438 -23.74 -21.75 -38.36
CA LEU A 438 -22.56 -20.92 -38.12
C LEU A 438 -22.56 -19.59 -38.89
N GLU A 439 -23.73 -19.06 -39.26
CA GLU A 439 -23.85 -17.70 -39.79
C GLU A 439 -23.84 -16.68 -38.65
N LEU A 440 -23.25 -15.51 -38.89
CA LEU A 440 -23.33 -14.37 -37.97
C LEU A 440 -24.41 -13.38 -38.45
N ARG A 441 -25.29 -12.97 -37.53
CA ARG A 441 -26.40 -12.04 -37.81
C ARG A 441 -26.49 -10.96 -36.73
N VAL A 442 -26.81 -9.72 -37.12
CA VAL A 442 -27.07 -8.63 -36.17
C VAL A 442 -28.54 -8.65 -35.76
N VAL A 443 -28.82 -8.53 -34.47
CA VAL A 443 -30.16 -8.25 -33.92
C VAL A 443 -30.13 -7.04 -32.99
N THR A 444 -31.27 -6.37 -32.84
CA THR A 444 -31.40 -5.11 -32.10
C THR A 444 -32.69 -5.02 -31.28
N ASP A 445 -33.24 -6.17 -30.91
CA ASP A 445 -34.29 -6.30 -29.90
C ASP A 445 -33.68 -6.22 -28.50
N ASP A 446 -34.42 -5.66 -27.55
CA ASP A 446 -33.91 -5.44 -26.19
C ASP A 446 -33.92 -6.73 -25.35
N ASP A 447 -34.88 -7.62 -25.59
CA ASP A 447 -35.15 -8.81 -24.77
C ASP A 447 -34.13 -9.97 -24.94
N SER A 448 -33.45 -10.10 -26.09
CA SER A 448 -32.49 -11.21 -26.28
C SER A 448 -31.35 -11.17 -25.26
N PRO A 449 -31.11 -12.25 -24.48
CA PRO A 449 -29.99 -12.29 -23.55
C PRO A 449 -28.66 -12.30 -24.31
N TYR A 450 -27.69 -11.52 -23.84
CA TYR A 450 -26.41 -11.32 -24.51
C TYR A 450 -25.25 -11.26 -23.52
N VAL A 451 -24.04 -11.57 -24.00
CA VAL A 451 -22.79 -11.38 -23.25
C VAL A 451 -22.08 -10.15 -23.80
N ALA A 452 -21.94 -9.12 -22.98
CA ALA A 452 -21.23 -7.89 -23.36
C ALA A 452 -19.71 -8.11 -23.40
N MET A 453 -19.15 -8.32 -24.59
CA MET A 453 -17.69 -8.46 -24.79
C MET A 453 -17.01 -7.09 -24.91
N SER A 454 -16.62 -6.50 -23.77
CA SER A 454 -15.87 -5.24 -23.75
C SER A 454 -14.37 -5.48 -23.94
N HIS A 455 -13.87 -5.15 -25.13
CA HIS A 455 -12.44 -4.90 -25.31
C HIS A 455 -12.06 -3.59 -24.61
N VAL A 456 -11.49 -3.69 -23.41
CA VAL A 456 -10.94 -2.53 -22.69
C VAL A 456 -9.64 -2.09 -23.37
N SER A 457 -9.80 -1.29 -24.43
CA SER A 457 -8.68 -0.50 -24.95
C SER A 457 -8.27 0.52 -23.90
N SER A 458 -7.00 0.47 -23.47
CA SER A 458 -6.40 1.48 -22.58
C SER A 458 -6.14 2.82 -23.29
N MET A 459 -6.47 2.92 -24.58
CA MET A 459 -6.16 4.07 -25.43
C MET A 459 -7.11 5.25 -25.15
N ARG A 460 -6.80 6.03 -24.11
CA ARG A 460 -7.45 7.29 -23.80
C ARG A 460 -7.21 8.31 -24.92
N SER A 461 -8.15 8.36 -25.87
CA SER A 461 -8.15 9.36 -26.95
C SER A 461 -8.10 10.80 -26.39
N PRO A 462 -7.32 11.72 -26.98
CA PRO A 462 -7.27 13.12 -26.55
C PRO A 462 -8.60 13.86 -26.71
N ASN A 463 -9.47 13.42 -27.63
CA ASN A 463 -10.70 14.09 -27.99
C ASN A 463 -11.86 13.73 -27.05
N ALA A 464 -11.83 14.31 -25.85
CA ALA A 464 -12.95 14.24 -24.91
C ALA A 464 -14.13 15.11 -25.38
N ASN A 465 -14.93 14.63 -26.36
CA ASN A 465 -16.25 15.18 -26.72
C ASN A 465 -17.09 14.29 -27.69
N SER A 466 -17.29 13.01 -27.36
CA SER A 466 -18.37 12.18 -27.96
C SER A 466 -18.70 10.95 -27.10
N SER A 467 -19.95 10.47 -27.20
CA SER A 467 -20.58 9.33 -26.48
C SER A 467 -20.30 9.21 -24.97
N ALA A 468 -21.16 9.73 -24.08
CA ALA A 468 -22.54 9.31 -23.76
C ALA A 468 -22.61 8.24 -22.64
N TYR A 469 -22.67 8.71 -21.39
CA TYR A 469 -23.32 7.99 -20.31
C TYR A 469 -24.82 8.31 -20.38
N ALA A 470 -25.62 7.39 -20.93
CA ALA A 470 -27.08 7.41 -20.76
C ALA A 470 -27.44 6.64 -19.48
N PRO A 471 -28.04 7.27 -18.46
CA PRO A 471 -28.57 6.56 -17.29
C PRO A 471 -29.94 5.96 -17.61
N THR A 472 -30.13 4.71 -17.21
CA THR A 472 -31.45 4.07 -17.01
C THR A 472 -32.02 4.46 -15.64
#